data_AF-A0A4P6X836-F1
#
_entry.id   AF-A0A4P6X836-F1
#
_cell.length_a   1.000
_cell.length_b   1.000
_cell.length_c   1.000
_cell.angle_alpha   90.00
_cell.angle_beta   90.00
_cell.angle_gamma   90.00
#
_symmetry.space_group_name_H-M   'P 1'
#
loop_
_entity.id
_entity.type
_entity.pdbx_description
1 polymer ?
#
loop_
_entity_poly.entity_id
_entity_poly.type
_entity_poly.pdbx_seq_one_letter_code
_entity_poly.pdbx_strand_id
1 'polypeptide(L)'
;MTRFSTLSSVALASVLAFSAPAFAEGKHDRAEQAIAEARAKIDASAKVGATTETPRLQADAQAQLRAAEEHLAAGKKAEAIDDAHRASQLADTALGQAQRAHNDAAHAATTNARNVAMDAQADAAAANARANAAEEAAASAAADAAAARSAPPVVVQAPAPTTTVTTETTKTAAPAVRHTAVKRVVRKATTRRAAPARVTEKTTTTVTTGQ
;
A
#
# COMPACT_ATOMS: atom_id res chain seq x y z
N MET A 1 -15.60 -36.22 -34.02
CA MET A 1 -14.47 -36.24 -33.07
C MET A 1 -14.97 -36.82 -31.75
N THR A 2 -14.84 -38.12 -31.58
CA THR A 2 -15.23 -38.87 -30.38
C THR A 2 -13.98 -39.11 -29.53
N ARG A 3 -14.00 -38.70 -28.26
CA ARG A 3 -12.95 -39.04 -27.29
C ARG A 3 -13.58 -39.83 -26.15
N PHE A 4 -13.25 -41.12 -26.11
CA PHE A 4 -13.50 -42.00 -24.99
C PHE A 4 -12.33 -41.91 -23.98
N SER A 5 -12.69 -41.63 -22.73
CA SER A 5 -12.29 -42.28 -21.46
C SER A 5 -10.88 -42.87 -21.31
N THR A 6 -10.15 -42.50 -20.24
CA THR A 6 -9.96 -43.34 -19.03
C THR A 6 -8.78 -42.90 -18.11
N LEU A 7 -9.04 -43.00 -16.79
CA LEU A 7 -8.18 -43.49 -15.68
C LEU A 7 -6.99 -42.67 -15.12
N SER A 8 -7.11 -42.28 -13.83
CA SER A 8 -6.25 -42.72 -12.69
C SER A 8 -6.53 -41.81 -11.47
N SER A 9 -7.24 -42.25 -10.43
CA SER A 9 -6.77 -43.09 -9.29
C SER A 9 -5.78 -42.39 -8.34
N VAL A 10 -6.30 -41.68 -7.32
CA VAL A 10 -5.68 -41.62 -5.98
C VAL A 10 -6.80 -41.65 -4.94
N ALA A 11 -7.14 -42.84 -4.46
CA ALA A 11 -7.89 -43.04 -3.24
C ALA A 11 -6.88 -43.04 -2.07
N LEU A 12 -6.82 -41.95 -1.31
CA LEU A 12 -6.09 -41.91 -0.04
C LEU A 12 -7.01 -42.44 1.06
N ALA A 13 -6.96 -43.76 1.25
CA ALA A 13 -7.48 -44.44 2.42
C ALA A 13 -6.52 -44.22 3.60
N SER A 14 -6.71 -43.15 4.36
CA SER A 14 -6.11 -43.01 5.68
C SER A 14 -7.04 -43.62 6.72
N VAL A 15 -6.76 -44.88 7.07
CA VAL A 15 -7.38 -45.63 8.16
C VAL A 15 -7.12 -44.90 9.49
N LEU A 16 -8.14 -44.20 9.99
CA LEU A 16 -8.19 -43.69 11.36
C LEU A 16 -8.58 -44.85 12.29
N ALA A 17 -7.59 -45.67 12.64
CA ALA A 17 -7.70 -46.62 13.75
C ALA A 17 -7.53 -45.86 15.09
N PHE A 18 -8.58 -45.15 15.51
CA PHE A 18 -8.72 -44.72 16.90
C PHE A 18 -9.42 -45.83 17.71
N SER A 19 -8.67 -46.87 18.05
CA SER A 19 -8.97 -47.80 19.16
C SER A 19 -7.75 -47.74 20.09
N ALA A 20 -7.82 -47.42 21.38
CA ALA A 20 -8.83 -47.75 22.37
C ALA A 20 -8.69 -46.86 23.63
N PRO A 21 -9.70 -46.74 24.51
CA PRO A 21 -9.45 -46.49 25.92
C PRO A 21 -9.18 -47.85 26.59
N ALA A 22 -7.99 -48.41 26.38
CA ALA A 22 -7.54 -49.53 27.19
C ALA A 22 -7.02 -48.96 28.52
N PHE A 23 -7.88 -49.04 29.55
CA PHE A 23 -7.57 -48.70 30.92
C PHE A 23 -6.49 -49.66 31.49
N ALA A 24 -5.21 -49.46 31.12
CA ALA A 24 -4.07 -50.15 31.73
C ALA A 24 -2.68 -49.51 31.48
N GLU A 25 -2.56 -48.44 30.70
CA GLU A 25 -1.31 -47.67 30.57
C GLU A 25 -1.17 -46.72 31.75
N GLY A 26 0.01 -46.66 32.38
CA GLY A 26 0.19 -45.92 33.62
C GLY A 26 -0.17 -44.44 33.45
N LYS A 27 -0.73 -43.81 34.50
CA LYS A 27 -0.97 -42.36 34.49
C LYS A 27 0.28 -41.53 34.15
N HIS A 28 1.46 -42.13 34.34
CA HIS A 28 2.74 -41.52 33.99
C HIS A 28 2.95 -41.52 32.47
N ASP A 29 2.80 -42.67 31.82
CA ASP A 29 2.94 -42.83 30.36
C ASP A 29 1.95 -41.92 29.62
N ARG A 30 0.71 -41.81 30.14
CA ARG A 30 -0.29 -40.86 29.61
C ARG A 30 0.17 -39.40 29.74
N ALA A 31 0.80 -39.03 30.86
CA ALA A 31 1.29 -37.68 31.06
C ALA A 31 2.48 -37.36 30.13
N GLU A 32 3.40 -38.31 29.93
CA GLU A 32 4.48 -38.18 28.95
C GLU A 32 3.94 -38.01 27.53
N GLN A 33 2.94 -38.82 27.16
CA GLN A 33 2.29 -38.72 25.85
C GLN A 33 1.62 -37.34 25.66
N ALA A 34 0.90 -36.84 26.68
CA ALA A 34 0.25 -35.54 26.61
C ALA A 34 1.26 -34.39 26.49
N ILE A 35 2.38 -34.43 27.23
CA ILE A 35 3.45 -33.44 27.13
C ILE A 35 4.12 -33.51 25.76
N ALA A 36 4.38 -34.72 25.23
CA ALA A 36 4.96 -34.90 23.91
C ALA A 36 4.05 -34.33 22.81
N GLU A 37 2.74 -34.56 22.88
CA GLU A 37 1.76 -33.98 21.97
C GLU A 37 1.75 -32.44 22.06
N ALA A 38 1.69 -31.90 23.29
CA ALA A 38 1.70 -30.46 23.51
C ALA A 38 2.96 -29.80 22.95
N ARG A 39 4.12 -30.44 23.15
CA ARG A 39 5.41 -29.99 22.62
C ARG A 39 5.43 -30.02 21.10
N ALA A 40 4.94 -31.09 20.48
CA ALA A 40 4.84 -31.19 19.03
C ALA A 40 3.94 -30.09 18.45
N LYS A 41 2.79 -29.78 19.10
CA LYS A 41 1.91 -28.68 18.70
C LYS A 41 2.57 -27.31 18.86
N ILE A 42 3.26 -27.06 19.96
CA ILE A 42 4.01 -25.82 20.17
C ILE A 42 5.09 -25.65 19.11
N ASP A 43 5.89 -26.69 18.85
CA ASP A 43 6.93 -26.65 17.82
C ASP A 43 6.35 -26.49 16.41
N ALA A 44 5.24 -27.16 16.10
CA ALA A 44 4.53 -26.97 14.84
C ALA A 44 4.00 -25.54 14.72
N SER A 45 3.41 -24.99 15.78
CA SER A 45 2.94 -23.60 15.82
C SER A 45 4.09 -22.60 15.69
N ALA A 46 5.27 -22.91 16.24
CA ALA A 46 6.47 -22.09 16.12
C ALA A 46 7.02 -22.11 14.70
N LYS A 47 6.98 -23.26 14.01
CA LYS A 47 7.40 -23.38 12.61
C LYS A 47 6.43 -22.73 11.63
N VAL A 48 5.12 -22.95 11.83
CA VAL A 48 4.07 -22.40 10.96
C VAL A 48 3.86 -20.90 11.24
N GLY A 49 3.98 -20.48 12.49
CA GLY A 49 3.85 -19.09 12.94
C GLY A 49 5.18 -18.35 13.13
N ALA A 50 6.29 -18.83 12.54
CA ALA A 50 7.65 -18.32 12.71
C ALA A 50 7.84 -16.83 12.33
N THR A 51 6.80 -16.16 11.85
CA THR A 51 6.80 -14.77 11.44
C THR A 51 5.89 -13.94 12.34
N THR A 52 6.35 -13.63 13.55
CA THR A 52 5.98 -12.40 14.30
C THR A 52 4.56 -12.25 14.86
N GLU A 53 3.58 -13.07 14.51
CA GLU A 53 2.17 -12.72 14.71
C GLU A 53 1.62 -12.95 16.13
N THR A 54 2.12 -13.94 16.89
CA THR A 54 1.59 -14.26 18.24
C THR A 54 2.65 -14.60 19.30
N PRO A 55 3.68 -13.75 19.52
CA PRO A 55 4.80 -14.05 20.42
C PRO A 55 4.38 -14.24 21.89
N ARG A 56 3.33 -13.56 22.35
CA ARG A 56 2.84 -13.70 23.74
C ARG A 56 2.20 -15.07 23.99
N LEU A 57 1.31 -15.53 23.11
CA LEU A 57 0.63 -16.81 23.28
C LEU A 57 1.60 -17.98 23.19
N GLN A 58 2.64 -17.88 22.35
CA GLN A 58 3.71 -18.89 22.31
C GLN A 58 4.53 -18.92 23.61
N ALA A 59 4.87 -17.75 24.16
CA ALA A 59 5.56 -17.67 25.45
C ALA A 59 4.73 -18.28 26.59
N ASP A 60 3.43 -17.99 26.61
CA ASP A 60 2.49 -18.55 27.60
C ASP A 60 2.36 -20.08 27.44
N ALA A 61 2.24 -20.59 26.21
CA ALA A 61 2.19 -22.02 25.93
C ALA A 61 3.47 -22.74 26.37
N GLN A 62 4.64 -22.14 26.12
CA GLN A 62 5.93 -22.68 26.58
C GLN A 62 6.10 -22.62 28.10
N ALA A 63 5.51 -21.64 28.77
CA ALA A 63 5.50 -21.58 30.23
C ALA A 63 4.63 -22.70 30.83
N GLN A 64 3.46 -22.96 30.24
CA GLN A 64 2.58 -24.07 30.65
C GLN A 64 3.21 -25.44 30.39
N LEU A 65 3.93 -25.61 29.27
CA LEU A 65 4.67 -26.85 29.01
C LEU A 65 5.73 -27.12 30.09
N ARG A 66 6.48 -26.09 30.50
CA ARG A 66 7.45 -26.20 31.59
C ARG A 66 6.79 -26.57 32.92
N ALA A 67 5.64 -25.96 33.24
CA ALA A 67 4.86 -26.33 34.43
C ALA A 67 4.39 -27.79 34.38
N ALA A 68 3.97 -28.29 33.21
CA ALA A 68 3.59 -29.69 33.01
C ALA A 68 4.77 -30.64 33.26
N GLU A 69 5.95 -30.32 32.73
CA GLU A 69 7.19 -31.09 32.94
C GLU A 69 7.60 -31.11 34.43
N GLU A 70 7.50 -29.98 35.12
CA GLU A 70 7.76 -29.86 36.56
C GLU A 70 6.78 -30.70 37.39
N HIS A 71 5.49 -30.67 37.05
CA HIS A 71 4.47 -31.49 37.72
C HIS A 71 4.68 -32.99 37.46
N LEU A 72 5.08 -33.38 36.24
CA LEU A 72 5.42 -34.76 35.95
C LEU A 72 6.62 -35.22 36.78
N ALA A 73 7.68 -34.41 36.84
CA ALA A 73 8.87 -34.68 37.66
C ALA A 73 8.54 -34.75 39.16
N ALA A 74 7.56 -33.97 39.63
CA ALA A 74 7.06 -34.01 41.01
C ALA A 74 6.08 -35.16 41.29
N GLY A 75 5.78 -36.02 40.29
CA GLY A 75 4.83 -37.13 40.41
C GLY A 75 3.35 -36.74 40.35
N LYS A 76 3.05 -35.45 40.10
CA LYS A 76 1.71 -34.86 39.97
C LYS A 76 1.14 -35.06 38.56
N LYS A 77 0.85 -36.32 38.25
CA LYS A 77 0.51 -36.77 36.89
C LYS A 77 -0.79 -36.14 36.35
N ALA A 78 -1.79 -35.91 37.22
CA ALA A 78 -3.06 -35.33 36.78
C ALA A 78 -2.89 -33.85 36.43
N GLU A 79 -2.17 -33.11 37.27
CA GLU A 79 -1.84 -31.72 37.08
C GLU A 79 -0.96 -31.52 35.83
N ALA A 80 0.00 -32.42 35.59
CA ALA A 80 0.82 -32.41 34.38
C ALA A 80 -0.03 -32.57 33.09
N ILE A 81 -1.02 -33.47 33.10
CA ILE A 81 -1.95 -33.65 31.96
C ILE A 81 -2.78 -32.39 31.74
N ASP A 82 -3.32 -31.79 32.81
CA ASP A 82 -4.12 -30.58 32.71
C ASP A 82 -3.29 -29.39 32.17
N ASP A 83 -2.04 -29.22 32.63
CA ASP A 83 -1.13 -28.21 32.11
C ASP A 83 -0.77 -28.45 30.63
N ALA A 84 -0.51 -29.71 30.24
CA ALA A 84 -0.22 -30.07 28.85
C ALA A 84 -1.41 -29.78 27.92
N HIS A 85 -2.64 -30.03 28.37
CA HIS A 85 -3.84 -29.67 27.62
C HIS A 85 -4.01 -28.15 27.50
N ARG A 86 -3.78 -27.38 28.58
CA ARG A 86 -3.78 -25.91 28.53
C ARG A 86 -2.75 -25.38 27.55
N ALA A 87 -1.53 -25.91 27.58
CA ALA A 87 -0.47 -25.56 26.64
C ALA A 87 -0.88 -25.84 25.18
N SER A 88 -1.51 -26.99 24.93
CA SER A 88 -2.03 -27.36 23.60
C SER A 88 -3.10 -26.39 23.11
N GLN A 89 -4.07 -26.05 23.96
CA GLN A 89 -5.15 -25.11 23.61
C GLN A 89 -4.61 -23.71 23.29
N LEU A 90 -3.60 -23.24 24.03
CA LEU A 90 -2.92 -21.98 23.74
C LEU A 90 -2.20 -22.03 22.39
N ALA A 91 -1.51 -23.14 22.10
CA ALA A 91 -0.83 -23.34 20.81
C ALA A 91 -1.83 -23.37 19.63
N ASP A 92 -2.94 -24.08 19.77
CA ASP A 92 -4.00 -24.14 18.76
C ASP A 92 -4.64 -22.75 18.54
N THR A 93 -4.85 -22.00 19.62
CA THR A 93 -5.36 -20.62 19.55
C THR A 93 -4.37 -19.70 18.85
N ALA A 94 -3.08 -19.80 19.19
CA ALA A 94 -2.01 -19.02 18.57
C ALA A 94 -1.91 -19.32 17.07
N LEU A 95 -2.01 -20.58 16.67
CA LEU A 95 -2.00 -21.02 15.28
C LEU A 95 -3.22 -20.47 14.52
N GLY A 96 -4.41 -20.57 15.10
CA GLY A 96 -5.64 -20.03 14.49
C GLY A 96 -5.63 -18.51 14.36
N GLN A 97 -4.95 -17.79 15.26
CA GLN A 97 -4.75 -16.34 15.15
C GLN A 97 -3.70 -15.99 14.09
N ALA A 98 -2.57 -16.70 14.05
CA ALA A 98 -1.54 -16.51 13.04
C ALA A 98 -2.08 -16.78 11.63
N GLN A 99 -2.82 -17.87 11.42
CA GLN A 99 -3.40 -18.17 10.11
C GLN A 99 -4.39 -17.10 9.64
N ARG A 100 -5.18 -16.54 10.56
CA ARG A 100 -6.08 -15.41 10.25
C ARG A 100 -5.29 -14.17 9.86
N ALA A 101 -4.30 -13.79 10.65
CA ALA A 101 -3.43 -12.64 10.37
C ALA A 101 -2.71 -12.77 9.02
N HIS A 102 -2.17 -13.96 8.72
CA HIS A 102 -1.54 -14.26 7.45
C HIS A 102 -2.51 -14.11 6.27
N ASN A 103 -3.73 -14.66 6.38
CA ASN A 103 -4.74 -14.56 5.33
C ASN A 103 -5.17 -13.10 5.12
N ASP A 104 -5.38 -12.34 6.20
CA ASP A 104 -5.73 -10.92 6.14
C ASP A 104 -4.62 -10.10 5.46
N ALA A 105 -3.35 -10.39 5.77
CA ALA A 105 -2.20 -9.76 5.13
C ALA A 105 -2.12 -10.10 3.64
N ALA A 106 -2.35 -11.36 3.26
CA ALA A 106 -2.37 -11.78 1.86
C ALA A 106 -3.52 -11.12 1.07
N HIS A 107 -4.69 -10.98 1.68
CA HIS A 107 -5.82 -10.26 1.10
C HIS A 107 -5.51 -8.77 0.92
N ALA A 108 -4.95 -8.12 1.96
CA ALA A 108 -4.56 -6.71 1.88
C ALA A 108 -3.51 -6.46 0.80
N ALA A 109 -2.51 -7.33 0.66
CA ALA A 109 -1.50 -7.26 -0.38
C ALA A 109 -2.12 -7.37 -1.78
N THR A 110 -3.06 -8.31 -1.98
CA THR A 110 -3.77 -8.49 -3.24
C THR A 110 -4.61 -7.26 -3.61
N THR A 111 -5.35 -6.71 -2.65
CA THR A 111 -6.15 -5.49 -2.87
C THR A 111 -5.25 -4.30 -3.19
N ASN A 112 -4.14 -4.14 -2.49
CA ASN A 112 -3.19 -3.06 -2.77
C ASN A 112 -2.60 -3.19 -4.18
N ALA A 113 -2.17 -4.39 -4.59
CA ALA A 113 -1.67 -4.64 -5.93
C ALA A 113 -2.71 -4.32 -7.01
N ARG A 114 -3.98 -4.66 -6.78
CA ARG A 114 -5.09 -4.32 -7.68
C ARG A 114 -5.29 -2.82 -7.81
N ASN A 115 -5.27 -2.08 -6.69
CA ASN A 115 -5.42 -0.63 -6.69
C ASN A 115 -4.29 0.05 -7.46
N VAL A 116 -3.04 -0.35 -7.20
CA VAL A 116 -1.86 0.17 -7.93
C VAL A 116 -1.98 -0.11 -9.44
N ALA A 117 -2.46 -1.30 -9.83
CA ALA A 117 -2.67 -1.62 -11.24
C ALA A 117 -3.77 -0.74 -11.88
N MET A 118 -4.86 -0.46 -11.17
CA MET A 118 -5.91 0.44 -11.66
C MET A 118 -5.42 1.88 -11.80
N ASP A 119 -4.67 2.37 -10.82
CA ASP A 119 -4.09 3.72 -10.85
C ASP A 119 -3.12 3.86 -12.04
N ALA A 120 -2.24 2.86 -12.24
CA ALA A 120 -1.33 2.83 -13.38
C ALA A 120 -2.07 2.82 -14.73
N GLN A 121 -3.20 2.10 -14.81
CA GLN A 121 -4.02 2.09 -16.03
C GLN A 121 -4.68 3.44 -16.28
N ALA A 122 -5.16 4.13 -15.24
CA ALA A 122 -5.72 5.47 -15.35
C ALA A 122 -4.66 6.50 -15.79
N ASP A 123 -3.46 6.43 -15.22
CA ASP A 123 -2.34 7.29 -15.57
C ASP A 123 -1.91 7.09 -17.03
N ALA A 124 -1.84 5.84 -17.50
CA ALA A 124 -1.53 5.52 -18.89
C ALA A 124 -2.60 6.08 -19.85
N ALA A 125 -3.89 5.93 -19.51
CA ALA A 125 -4.98 6.49 -20.32
C ALA A 125 -4.91 8.04 -20.37
N ALA A 126 -4.63 8.70 -19.25
CA ALA A 126 -4.46 10.15 -19.19
C ALA A 126 -3.22 10.63 -19.96
N ALA A 127 -2.13 9.87 -19.96
CA ALA A 127 -0.95 10.15 -20.77
C ALA A 127 -1.26 10.05 -22.27
N ASN A 128 -1.96 8.99 -22.70
CA ASN A 128 -2.36 8.80 -24.10
C ASN A 128 -3.30 9.90 -24.58
N ALA A 129 -4.27 10.32 -23.75
CA ALA A 129 -5.17 11.42 -24.10
C ALA A 129 -4.40 12.74 -24.31
N ARG A 130 -3.40 13.03 -23.46
CA ARG A 130 -2.54 14.21 -23.62
C ARG A 130 -1.66 14.13 -24.86
N ALA A 131 -1.16 12.94 -25.20
CA ALA A 131 -0.38 12.73 -26.42
C ALA A 131 -1.23 13.02 -27.66
N ASN A 132 -2.44 12.44 -27.75
CA ASN A 132 -3.35 12.68 -28.87
C ASN A 132 -3.71 14.17 -29.02
N ALA A 133 -4.01 14.86 -27.90
CA ALA A 133 -4.30 16.29 -27.94
C ALA A 133 -3.10 17.13 -28.39
N ALA A 134 -1.87 16.73 -28.03
CA ALA A 134 -0.66 17.39 -28.50
C ALA A 134 -0.41 17.15 -30.00
N GLU A 135 -0.70 15.94 -30.50
CA GLU A 135 -0.62 15.62 -31.93
C GLU A 135 -1.63 16.43 -32.75
N GLU A 136 -2.87 16.56 -32.28
CA GLU A 136 -3.90 17.39 -32.91
C GLU A 136 -3.51 18.88 -32.94
N ALA A 137 -2.98 19.39 -31.82
CA ALA A 137 -2.51 20.77 -31.74
C ALA A 137 -1.27 21.04 -32.64
N ALA A 138 -0.38 20.05 -32.78
CA ALA A 138 0.74 20.15 -33.70
C ALA A 138 0.29 20.14 -35.16
N ALA A 139 -0.71 19.31 -35.50
CA ALA A 139 -1.29 19.25 -36.84
C ALA A 139 -1.99 20.57 -37.22
N SER A 140 -2.77 21.15 -36.30
CA SER A 140 -3.43 22.44 -36.54
C SER A 140 -2.42 23.58 -36.69
N ALA A 141 -1.40 23.66 -35.82
CA ALA A 141 -0.34 24.66 -35.93
C ALA A 141 0.45 24.53 -37.24
N ALA A 142 0.68 23.30 -37.72
CA ALA A 142 1.32 23.07 -39.01
C ALA A 142 0.44 23.55 -40.19
N ALA A 143 -0.87 23.33 -40.12
CA ALA A 143 -1.82 23.82 -41.12
C ALA A 143 -1.88 25.35 -41.14
N ASP A 144 -1.95 26.00 -39.97
CA ASP A 144 -1.94 27.45 -39.84
C ASP A 144 -0.63 28.07 -40.39
N ALA A 145 0.51 27.44 -40.08
CA ALA A 145 1.80 27.86 -40.62
C ALA A 145 1.88 27.71 -42.15
N ALA A 146 1.29 26.66 -42.72
CA ALA A 146 1.20 26.48 -44.17
C ALA A 146 0.27 27.52 -44.82
N ALA A 147 -0.86 27.84 -44.18
CA ALA A 147 -1.78 28.88 -44.64
C ALA A 147 -1.10 30.27 -44.62
N ALA A 148 -0.38 30.61 -43.55
CA ALA A 148 0.36 31.87 -43.46
C ALA A 148 1.44 32.01 -44.55
N ARG A 149 2.11 30.91 -44.93
CA ARG A 149 3.09 30.90 -46.04
C ARG A 149 2.45 31.04 -47.41
N SER A 150 1.19 30.63 -47.56
CA SER A 150 0.47 30.65 -48.84
C SER A 150 -0.32 31.96 -49.04
N ALA A 151 -0.38 32.82 -48.01
CA ALA A 151 -1.04 34.11 -48.10
C ALA A 151 -0.26 35.05 -49.04
N PRO A 152 -0.92 35.69 -50.02
CA PRO A 152 -0.27 36.63 -50.92
C PRO A 152 0.32 37.81 -50.13
N PRO A 153 1.46 38.38 -50.55
CA PRO A 153 2.07 39.51 -49.87
C PRO A 153 1.07 40.66 -49.82
N VAL A 154 0.73 41.10 -48.61
CA VAL A 154 -0.06 42.31 -48.41
C VAL A 154 0.82 43.47 -48.89
N VAL A 155 0.50 44.02 -50.06
CA VAL A 155 1.09 45.26 -50.55
C VAL A 155 0.62 46.35 -49.60
N VAL A 156 1.47 46.73 -48.65
CA VAL A 156 1.21 47.88 -47.80
C VAL A 156 1.21 49.11 -48.72
N GLN A 157 0.02 49.62 -49.03
CA GLN A 157 -0.12 50.93 -49.63
C GLN A 157 0.53 51.93 -48.68
N ALA A 158 1.42 52.79 -49.21
CA ALA A 158 2.24 53.71 -48.44
C ALA A 158 1.43 54.42 -47.33
N PRO A 159 1.97 54.54 -46.11
CA PRO A 159 1.23 55.10 -44.98
C PRO A 159 0.80 56.54 -45.29
N ALA A 160 -0.51 56.77 -45.30
CA ALA A 160 -1.11 58.07 -45.02
C ALA A 160 -0.67 58.54 -43.62
N PRO A 161 -0.59 59.87 -43.35
CA PRO A 161 0.16 60.44 -42.21
C PRO A 161 -0.12 59.75 -40.89
N THR A 162 0.99 59.34 -40.26
CA THR A 162 1.06 58.46 -39.09
C THR A 162 0.58 59.17 -37.83
N THR A 163 -0.51 58.72 -37.22
CA THR A 163 -0.78 58.98 -35.81
C THR A 163 0.10 58.07 -34.97
N THR A 164 1.10 58.62 -34.28
CA THR A 164 1.97 57.84 -33.39
C THR A 164 1.26 57.66 -32.05
N VAL A 165 0.74 56.46 -31.78
CA VAL A 165 0.25 56.08 -30.46
C VAL A 165 1.40 55.42 -29.72
N THR A 166 2.00 56.13 -28.77
CA THR A 166 3.01 55.56 -27.86
C THR A 166 2.29 54.97 -26.65
N THR A 167 2.18 53.65 -26.59
CA THR A 167 1.80 52.92 -25.37
C THR A 167 3.06 52.57 -24.57
N GLU A 168 3.31 53.31 -23.49
CA GLU A 168 4.28 52.90 -22.47
C GLU A 168 3.60 52.01 -21.43
N THR A 169 4.05 50.76 -21.33
CA THR A 169 3.65 49.85 -20.25
C THR A 169 4.78 49.77 -19.23
N THR A 170 4.69 50.51 -18.13
CA THR A 170 5.65 50.40 -17.02
C THR A 170 5.15 49.38 -15.99
N LYS A 171 5.87 48.27 -15.84
CA LYS A 171 5.58 47.25 -14.81
C LYS A 171 6.48 47.46 -13.60
N THR A 172 5.97 48.10 -12.55
CA THR A 172 6.71 48.27 -11.29
C THR A 172 6.36 47.13 -10.33
N ALA A 173 7.33 46.25 -10.05
CA ALA A 173 7.19 45.23 -9.02
C ALA A 173 7.56 45.84 -7.66
N ALA A 174 6.58 45.94 -6.74
CA ALA A 174 6.87 46.33 -5.36
C ALA A 174 7.50 45.15 -4.59
N PRO A 175 8.56 45.37 -3.78
CA PRO A 175 9.16 44.30 -3.00
C PRO A 175 8.20 43.82 -1.90
N ALA A 176 8.08 42.49 -1.75
CA ALA A 176 7.25 41.87 -0.74
C ALA A 176 7.77 42.14 0.68
N VAL A 177 6.90 42.69 1.54
CA VAL A 177 7.18 42.92 2.98
C VAL A 177 7.34 41.57 3.68
N ARG A 178 8.52 41.31 4.25
CA ARG A 178 8.79 40.12 5.08
C ARG A 178 8.52 40.45 6.53
N HIS A 179 7.49 39.85 7.13
CA HIS A 179 7.34 39.85 8.59
C HIS A 179 8.23 38.77 9.21
N THR A 180 9.14 39.18 10.08
CA THR A 180 9.93 38.28 10.94
C THR A 180 9.06 37.81 12.11
N ALA A 181 8.65 36.53 12.09
CA ALA A 181 8.04 35.89 13.25
C ALA A 181 9.13 35.40 14.21
N VAL A 182 9.08 35.85 15.47
CA VAL A 182 9.99 35.42 16.54
C VAL A 182 9.67 33.98 16.96
N LYS A 183 10.72 33.17 17.12
CA LYS A 183 10.70 31.72 17.43
C LYS A 183 9.86 31.39 18.68
N ARG A 184 9.04 30.33 18.56
CA ARG A 184 8.77 29.41 19.67
C ARG A 184 8.86 27.96 19.19
N VAL A 185 9.45 27.12 20.03
CA VAL A 185 9.99 25.79 19.74
C VAL A 185 8.87 24.74 19.50
N VAL A 186 9.20 23.77 18.62
CA VAL A 186 8.68 22.39 18.49
C VAL A 186 7.74 22.08 17.30
N ARG A 187 8.28 21.23 16.39
CA ARG A 187 7.69 20.23 15.46
C ARG A 187 7.16 20.64 14.07
N LYS A 188 7.64 19.82 13.12
CA LYS A 188 7.13 19.48 11.77
C LYS A 188 7.48 20.47 10.64
N ALA A 189 8.40 20.04 9.78
CA ALA A 189 8.70 20.70 8.52
C ALA A 189 7.50 20.56 7.58
N THR A 190 6.76 21.63 7.40
CA THR A 190 5.78 21.79 6.32
C THR A 190 6.35 22.82 5.36
N THR A 191 6.66 22.41 4.14
CA THR A 191 7.06 23.30 3.05
C THR A 191 5.92 24.26 2.76
N ARG A 192 6.04 25.52 3.21
CA ARG A 192 5.07 26.58 2.90
C ARG A 192 5.35 27.12 1.50
N ARG A 193 4.38 26.94 0.61
CA ARG A 193 4.33 27.57 -0.73
C ARG A 193 4.21 29.08 -0.55
N ALA A 194 5.11 29.85 -1.17
CA ALA A 194 5.06 31.31 -1.16
C ALA A 194 3.78 31.82 -1.84
N ALA A 195 3.15 32.84 -1.25
CA ALA A 195 1.97 33.49 -1.81
C ALA A 195 2.33 34.29 -3.09
N PRO A 196 1.46 34.33 -4.10
CA PRO A 196 1.72 35.08 -5.33
C PRO A 196 1.67 36.59 -5.09
N ALA A 197 2.60 37.32 -5.70
CA ALA A 197 2.69 38.78 -5.63
C ALA A 197 1.47 39.44 -6.29
N ARG A 198 0.89 40.43 -5.62
CA ARG A 198 -0.12 41.32 -6.23
C ARG A 198 0.57 42.26 -7.21
N VAL A 199 0.15 42.23 -8.47
CA VAL A 199 0.54 43.19 -9.50
C VAL A 199 -0.53 44.28 -9.55
N THR A 200 -0.14 45.54 -9.59
CA THR A 200 -1.05 46.66 -9.85
C THR A 200 -0.64 47.27 -11.18
N GLU A 201 -1.55 47.23 -12.15
CA GLU A 201 -1.33 47.79 -13.49
C GLU A 201 -1.97 49.18 -13.54
N LYS A 202 -1.22 50.16 -14.03
CA LYS A 202 -1.73 51.51 -14.32
C LYS A 202 -1.50 51.79 -15.79
N THR A 203 -2.58 51.96 -16.54
CA THR A 203 -2.56 52.36 -17.94
C THR A 203 -2.75 53.87 -18.01
N THR A 204 -1.82 54.58 -18.65
CA THR A 204 -1.96 56.01 -18.95
C THR A 204 -1.89 56.17 -20.46
N THR A 205 -2.91 56.80 -21.04
CA THR A 205 -2.99 57.07 -22.48
C THR A 205 -2.83 58.56 -22.69
N THR A 206 -1.78 58.96 -23.39
CA THR A 206 -1.58 60.35 -23.83
C THR A 206 -1.83 60.43 -25.33
N VAL A 207 -2.71 61.32 -25.75
CA VAL A 207 -2.99 61.59 -27.17
C VAL A 207 -2.42 62.96 -27.48
N THR A 208 -1.44 63.02 -28.38
CA THR A 208 -0.88 64.27 -28.89
C THR A 208 -1.19 64.39 -30.37
N THR A 209 -1.92 65.42 -30.75
CA THR A 209 -2.24 65.73 -32.15
C THR A 209 -1.29 66.82 -32.63
N GLY A 210 -0.41 66.49 -33.57
CA GLY A 210 0.39 67.49 -34.31
C GLY A 210 -0.42 68.08 -35.45
N GLN A 211 -0.41 69.41 -35.58
CA GLN A 211 -0.84 70.16 -36.78
C GLN A 211 0.36 70.32 -37.71
#